data_AF-A0A2N9MSN8-F1
#
_entry.id   AF-A0A2N9MSN8-F1
#
_cell.length_a   1.000
_cell.length_b   1.000
_cell.length_c   1.000
_cell.angle_alpha   90.00
_cell.angle_beta   90.00
_cell.angle_gamma   90.00
#
_symmetry.space_group_name_H-M   'P 1'
#
loop_
_entity.id
_entity.type
_entity.pdbx_description
1 polymer ?
#
loop_
_entity_poly.entity_id
_entity_poly.type
_entity_poly.pdbx_seq_one_letter_code
_entity_poly.pdbx_strand_id
1 'polypeptide(L)'
;MKRNRETGLLVLGATAGALFFAPLLSGDDDLNFHAGAVTVQDIDSFLGTKQYKGVISPMVGTGSAFFNIGQTYNIDPALVVAISGIETDFGLRTCTTDNAWNWFWQGPCPNSPFTSYSDGIETVSKYLKLSYINKGYNTIALIQKRYCTAPVQNGVTCPGWISTVTLFRDQLLGLSPNPNPPPTTATSPPASSVDSTTTSETASSGGKYWWIAGAGALIALGWLLGRKRRAR
;
A
#
# COMPACT_ATOMS: atom_id res chain seq x y z
N MET A 1 -26.65 77.69 -12.61
CA MET A 1 -25.86 77.18 -11.45
C MET A 1 -25.84 75.66 -11.55
N LYS A 2 -24.69 75.08 -11.91
CA LYS A 2 -24.49 73.63 -12.16
C LYS A 2 -24.55 72.84 -10.85
N ARG A 3 -25.24 71.69 -10.84
CA ARG A 3 -24.97 70.58 -9.92
C ARG A 3 -25.13 69.25 -10.65
N ASN A 4 -24.15 68.39 -10.41
CA ASN A 4 -23.76 67.26 -11.23
C ASN A 4 -24.56 65.99 -10.85
N ARG A 5 -24.81 65.12 -11.83
CA ARG A 5 -25.27 63.75 -11.61
C ARG A 5 -24.04 62.84 -11.52
N GLU A 6 -23.84 62.20 -10.37
CA GLU A 6 -22.89 61.09 -10.25
C GLU A 6 -23.63 59.77 -10.43
N THR A 7 -23.32 59.05 -11.51
CA THR A 7 -23.67 57.66 -11.73
C THR A 7 -22.60 56.77 -11.11
N GLY A 8 -22.95 56.08 -10.02
CA GLY A 8 -22.12 55.04 -9.42
C GLY A 8 -22.14 53.78 -10.28
N LEU A 9 -20.98 53.39 -10.79
CA LEU A 9 -20.73 52.15 -11.51
C LEU A 9 -20.36 51.05 -10.51
N LEU A 10 -21.23 50.06 -10.34
CA LEU A 10 -21.02 48.91 -9.46
C LEU A 10 -20.29 47.82 -10.26
N VAL A 11 -19.00 47.64 -10.01
CA VAL A 11 -18.20 46.56 -10.60
C VAL A 11 -18.36 45.31 -9.72
N LEU A 12 -19.18 44.36 -10.19
CA LEU A 12 -19.25 43.01 -9.64
C LEU A 12 -18.06 42.20 -10.17
N GLY A 13 -17.07 41.96 -9.31
CA GLY A 13 -15.95 41.06 -9.60
C GLY A 13 -16.41 39.61 -9.53
N ALA A 14 -16.43 38.91 -10.66
CA ALA A 14 -16.62 37.47 -10.72
C ALA A 14 -15.33 36.77 -10.28
N THR A 15 -15.33 36.12 -9.11
CA THR A 15 -14.26 35.20 -8.72
C THR A 15 -14.43 33.92 -9.53
N ALA A 16 -13.54 33.71 -10.50
CA ALA A 16 -13.41 32.45 -11.22
C ALA A 16 -12.92 31.38 -10.22
N GLY A 17 -13.83 30.49 -9.82
CA GLY A 17 -13.47 29.27 -9.10
C GLY A 17 -12.65 28.38 -10.01
N ALA A 18 -11.35 28.23 -9.72
CA ALA A 18 -10.51 27.24 -10.37
C ALA A 18 -11.00 25.85 -9.93
N LEU A 19 -11.68 25.16 -10.84
CA LEU A 19 -12.00 23.74 -10.68
C LEU A 19 -10.68 22.97 -10.77
N PHE A 20 -10.14 22.58 -9.61
CA PHE A 20 -9.06 21.60 -9.54
C PHE A 20 -9.62 20.25 -9.97
N PHE A 21 -9.42 19.91 -11.25
CA PHE A 21 -9.53 18.54 -11.71
C PHE A 21 -8.35 17.78 -11.10
N ALA A 22 -8.58 17.15 -9.94
CA ALA A 22 -7.70 16.10 -9.46
C ALA A 22 -7.78 14.97 -10.49
N PRO A 23 -6.66 14.57 -11.13
CA PRO A 23 -6.68 13.41 -12.01
C PRO A 23 -7.15 12.23 -11.17
N LEU A 24 -8.22 11.59 -11.64
CA LEU A 24 -8.73 10.35 -11.07
C LEU A 24 -7.60 9.31 -11.21
N LEU A 25 -6.85 9.11 -10.13
CA LEU A 25 -5.80 8.11 -10.05
C LEU A 25 -6.47 6.75 -10.25
N SER A 26 -6.29 6.15 -11.43
CA SER A 26 -6.67 4.75 -11.67
C SER A 26 -5.91 3.89 -10.67
N GLY A 27 -6.64 3.35 -9.70
CA GLY A 27 -6.12 2.95 -8.39
C GLY A 27 -5.00 1.92 -8.34
N ASP A 28 -4.56 1.28 -9.43
CA ASP A 28 -3.65 0.12 -9.34
C ASP A 28 -2.34 0.22 -10.15
N ASP A 29 -2.16 1.23 -11.00
CA ASP A 29 -1.11 1.20 -12.02
C ASP A 29 0.17 1.99 -11.70
N ASP A 30 0.13 2.92 -10.74
CA ASP A 30 1.29 3.74 -10.39
C ASP A 30 1.62 3.67 -8.89
N LEU A 31 2.68 2.93 -8.58
CA LEU A 31 3.25 2.79 -7.24
C LEU A 31 4.38 3.79 -6.95
N ASN A 32 4.48 4.87 -7.73
CA ASN A 32 5.38 5.99 -7.45
C ASN A 32 4.78 6.98 -6.46
N PHE A 33 5.62 7.87 -5.93
CA PHE A 33 5.18 8.90 -5.01
C PHE A 33 4.42 10.01 -5.74
N HIS A 34 3.26 10.38 -5.19
CA HIS A 34 2.45 11.49 -5.67
C HIS A 34 2.23 12.49 -4.54
N ALA A 35 2.74 13.71 -4.72
CA ALA A 35 2.51 14.78 -3.77
C ALA A 35 1.01 15.09 -3.70
N GLY A 36 0.41 14.93 -2.52
CA GLY A 36 -1.01 15.16 -2.29
C GLY A 36 -1.92 13.93 -2.38
N ALA A 37 -1.40 12.75 -2.76
CA ALA A 37 -2.18 11.52 -2.73
C ALA A 37 -2.47 11.04 -1.29
N VAL A 38 -1.52 11.25 -0.37
CA VAL A 38 -1.68 11.02 1.06
C VAL A 38 -0.79 11.98 1.83
N THR A 39 -1.26 12.47 2.97
CA THR A 39 -0.48 13.35 3.87
C THR A 39 0.08 12.58 5.07
N VAL A 40 1.03 13.19 5.79
CA VAL A 40 1.53 12.66 7.07
C VAL A 40 0.38 12.40 8.05
N GLN A 41 -0.56 13.34 8.15
CA GLN A 41 -1.70 13.24 9.06
C GLN A 41 -2.66 12.12 8.64
N ASP A 42 -2.86 11.88 7.34
CA ASP A 42 -3.71 10.78 6.87
C ASP A 42 -3.14 9.43 7.28
N ILE A 43 -1.82 9.24 7.15
CA ILE A 43 -1.12 8.02 7.56
C ILE A 43 -1.25 7.82 9.07
N ASP A 44 -0.95 8.85 9.87
CA ASP A 44 -1.02 8.74 11.33
C ASP A 44 -2.44 8.52 11.84
N SER A 45 -3.44 9.19 11.24
CA SER A 45 -4.85 9.01 11.57
C SER A 45 -5.31 7.59 11.22
N PHE A 46 -4.94 7.10 10.04
CA PHE A 46 -5.26 5.74 9.61
C PHE A 46 -4.65 4.70 10.55
N LEU A 47 -3.36 4.80 10.88
CA LEU A 47 -2.69 3.91 11.83
C LEU A 47 -3.33 4.00 13.23
N GLY A 48 -3.76 5.20 13.64
CA GLY A 48 -4.50 5.42 14.88
C GLY A 48 -5.85 4.70 14.96
N THR A 49 -6.47 4.38 13.80
CA THR A 49 -7.69 3.55 13.76
C THR A 49 -7.41 2.05 13.87
N LYS A 50 -6.15 1.62 13.68
CA LYS A 50 -5.80 0.20 13.67
C LYS A 50 -5.56 -0.27 15.09
N GLN A 51 -6.31 -1.27 15.51
CA GLN A 51 -6.20 -1.81 16.86
C GLN A 51 -6.45 -3.31 16.90
N TYR A 52 -5.78 -3.97 17.84
CA TYR A 52 -5.97 -5.38 18.13
C TYR A 52 -6.07 -5.55 19.65
N LYS A 53 -7.17 -6.16 20.12
CA LYS A 53 -7.45 -6.34 21.56
C LYS A 53 -7.34 -5.05 22.38
N GLY A 54 -7.78 -3.92 21.81
CA GLY A 54 -7.75 -2.60 22.45
C GLY A 54 -6.38 -1.91 22.45
N VAL A 55 -5.37 -2.50 21.80
CA VAL A 55 -4.05 -1.89 21.62
C VAL A 55 -3.98 -1.27 20.24
N ILE A 56 -3.64 0.02 20.17
CA ILE A 56 -3.45 0.78 18.92
C ILE A 56 -2.14 0.37 18.25
N SER A 57 -2.06 0.44 16.93
CA SER A 57 -0.83 0.16 16.18
C SER A 57 0.38 0.90 16.78
N PRO A 58 1.49 0.20 17.03
CA PRO A 58 2.72 0.82 17.51
C PRO A 58 3.39 1.74 16.47
N MET A 59 2.87 1.78 15.24
CA MET A 59 3.38 2.61 14.16
C MET A 59 2.76 4.02 14.13
N VAL A 60 1.83 4.34 15.03
CA VAL A 60 1.29 5.71 15.14
C VAL A 60 2.41 6.72 15.39
N GLY A 61 2.40 7.83 14.65
CA GLY A 61 3.42 8.88 14.71
C GLY A 61 4.56 8.70 13.70
N THR A 62 4.54 7.61 12.92
CA THR A 62 5.53 7.35 11.85
C THR A 62 5.14 7.92 10.48
N GLY A 63 4.01 8.64 10.37
CA GLY A 63 3.52 9.20 9.10
C GLY A 63 4.56 10.05 8.36
N SER A 64 5.36 10.83 9.10
CA SER A 64 6.45 11.63 8.52
C SER A 64 7.56 10.77 7.92
N ALA A 65 7.91 9.63 8.54
CA ALA A 65 8.90 8.70 8.02
C ALA A 65 8.42 8.08 6.70
N PHE A 66 7.16 7.62 6.65
CA PHE A 66 6.56 7.11 5.41
C PHE A 66 6.52 8.16 4.29
N PHE A 67 6.04 9.36 4.59
CA PHE A 67 5.93 10.42 3.59
C PHE A 67 7.30 10.81 3.04
N ASN A 68 8.27 11.08 3.91
CA ASN A 68 9.61 11.50 3.52
C ASN A 68 10.34 10.41 2.72
N ILE A 69 10.18 9.14 3.11
CA ILE A 69 10.80 8.03 2.39
C ILE A 69 10.16 7.81 1.03
N GLY A 70 8.84 7.98 0.95
CA GLY A 70 8.08 7.92 -0.29
C GLY A 70 8.61 8.94 -1.28
N GLN A 71 8.77 10.18 -0.84
CA GLN A 71 9.39 11.24 -1.63
C GLN A 71 10.83 10.90 -2.03
N THR A 72 11.65 10.42 -1.08
CA THR A 72 13.08 10.13 -1.31
C THR A 72 13.31 9.04 -2.35
N TYR A 73 12.55 7.95 -2.28
CA TYR A 73 12.72 6.81 -3.20
C TYR A 73 11.69 6.81 -4.33
N ASN A 74 10.86 7.86 -4.46
CA ASN A 74 9.74 7.92 -5.40
C ASN A 74 8.89 6.62 -5.36
N ILE A 75 8.40 6.29 -4.17
CA ILE A 75 7.55 5.14 -3.90
C ILE A 75 6.30 5.60 -3.17
N ASP A 76 5.18 4.97 -3.49
CA ASP A 76 3.92 5.24 -2.82
C ASP A 76 3.97 4.87 -1.32
N PRO A 77 3.87 5.84 -0.40
CA PRO A 77 3.89 5.56 1.03
C PRO A 77 2.67 4.73 1.48
N ALA A 78 1.52 4.87 0.84
CA ALA A 78 0.32 4.10 1.19
C ALA A 78 0.51 2.60 0.88
N LEU A 79 1.25 2.27 -0.18
CA LEU A 79 1.66 0.87 -0.47
C LEU A 79 2.49 0.29 0.69
N VAL A 80 3.49 1.03 1.18
CA VAL A 80 4.40 0.52 2.23
C VAL A 80 3.64 0.30 3.54
N VAL A 81 2.71 1.19 3.89
CA VAL A 81 1.80 1.01 5.03
C VAL A 81 0.89 -0.20 4.80
N ALA A 82 0.28 -0.32 3.62
CA ALA A 82 -0.64 -1.42 3.30
C ALA A 82 0.02 -2.80 3.41
N ILE A 83 1.28 -2.94 2.97
CA ILE A 83 2.04 -4.18 3.14
C ILE A 83 2.21 -4.51 4.62
N SER A 84 2.52 -3.53 5.48
CA SER A 84 2.62 -3.79 6.93
C SER A 84 1.31 -4.32 7.54
N GLY A 85 0.16 -3.89 6.99
CA GLY A 85 -1.16 -4.35 7.38
C GLY A 85 -1.38 -5.84 7.12
N ILE A 86 -1.07 -6.32 5.91
CA ILE A 86 -1.23 -7.75 5.59
C ILE A 86 -0.18 -8.63 6.28
N GLU A 87 1.03 -8.12 6.51
CA GLU A 87 2.11 -8.91 7.11
C GLU A 87 1.97 -9.08 8.62
N THR A 88 1.59 -8.01 9.35
CA THR A 88 1.60 -8.03 10.82
C THR A 88 0.45 -7.25 11.46
N ASP A 89 -0.62 -6.93 10.72
CA ASP A 89 -1.72 -6.10 11.24
C ASP A 89 -1.17 -4.74 11.72
N PHE A 90 -0.35 -4.10 10.89
CA PHE A 90 0.30 -2.81 11.19
C PHE A 90 1.18 -2.86 12.45
N GLY A 91 1.95 -3.94 12.61
CA GLY A 91 2.82 -4.17 13.77
C GLY A 91 2.10 -4.66 15.02
N LEU A 92 0.79 -4.93 14.99
CA LEU A 92 0.02 -5.44 16.13
C LEU A 92 0.21 -6.95 16.38
N ARG A 93 0.56 -7.69 15.33
CA ARG A 93 0.73 -9.15 15.33
C ARG A 93 2.12 -9.53 14.87
N THR A 94 3.11 -8.96 15.52
CA THR A 94 4.51 -9.37 15.41
C THR A 94 5.02 -9.74 16.80
N CYS A 95 5.93 -10.71 16.85
CA CYS A 95 6.58 -11.08 18.10
C CYS A 95 8.02 -10.54 18.20
N THR A 96 8.35 -9.59 17.33
CA THR A 96 9.61 -8.85 17.29
C THR A 96 9.30 -7.35 17.34
N THR A 97 10.19 -6.52 17.88
CA THR A 97 9.98 -5.06 17.88
C THR A 97 10.27 -4.46 16.50
N ASP A 98 9.56 -3.40 16.09
CA ASP A 98 9.92 -2.59 14.92
C ASP A 98 9.89 -3.28 13.52
N ASN A 99 9.46 -4.53 13.41
CA ASN A 99 9.40 -5.26 12.14
C ASN A 99 7.95 -5.53 11.68
N ALA A 100 7.29 -4.49 11.18
CA ALA A 100 5.91 -4.57 10.73
C ALA A 100 5.72 -5.25 9.35
N TRP A 101 6.81 -5.48 8.61
CA TRP A 101 6.78 -6.10 7.27
C TRP A 101 7.25 -7.56 7.28
N ASN A 102 7.46 -8.13 8.47
CA ASN A 102 7.96 -9.49 8.64
C ASN A 102 9.27 -9.75 7.87
N TRP A 103 10.11 -8.72 7.78
CA TRP A 103 11.34 -8.71 7.00
C TRP A 103 12.35 -9.73 7.53
N PHE A 104 12.87 -10.62 6.66
CA PHE A 104 13.84 -11.67 7.01
C PHE A 104 13.40 -12.68 8.09
N TRP A 105 12.10 -12.82 8.37
CA TRP A 105 11.65 -13.74 9.41
C TRP A 105 11.89 -15.22 9.04
N GLN A 106 12.50 -16.01 9.93
CA GLN A 106 12.85 -17.42 9.68
C GLN A 106 12.64 -18.37 10.89
N GLY A 107 11.67 -18.12 11.78
CA GLY A 107 11.46 -19.00 12.94
C GLY A 107 10.83 -18.31 14.15
N PRO A 108 10.73 -18.98 15.32
CA PRO A 108 9.69 -18.73 16.32
C PRO A 108 9.53 -17.25 16.67
N CYS A 109 10.62 -16.53 17.01
CA CYS A 109 10.72 -15.06 16.98
C CYS A 109 12.21 -14.65 16.99
N PRO A 110 12.84 -14.24 15.89
CA PRO A 110 14.19 -13.68 15.92
C PRO A 110 14.19 -12.23 16.40
N ASN A 111 15.35 -11.68 16.75
CA ASN A 111 15.51 -10.23 16.88
C ASN A 111 15.16 -9.57 15.55
N SER A 112 14.40 -8.48 15.61
CA SER A 112 14.18 -7.62 14.46
C SER A 112 15.51 -7.14 13.91
N PRO A 113 15.69 -7.09 12.57
CA PRO A 113 16.86 -6.46 11.98
C PRO A 113 16.81 -4.93 12.08
N PHE A 114 15.71 -4.36 12.58
CA PHE A 114 15.48 -2.92 12.67
C PHE A 114 15.63 -2.42 14.09
N THR A 115 16.19 -1.21 14.19
CA THR A 115 16.37 -0.48 15.46
C THR A 115 15.19 0.42 15.81
N SER A 116 14.30 0.68 14.84
CA SER A 116 13.07 1.45 14.99
C SER A 116 12.14 1.20 13.80
N TYR A 117 10.84 1.51 13.92
CA TYR A 117 9.95 1.51 12.75
C TYR A 117 10.45 2.41 11.62
N SER A 118 11.09 3.56 11.91
CA SER A 118 11.64 4.45 10.87
C SER A 118 12.76 3.77 10.06
N ASP A 119 13.62 2.98 10.72
CA ASP A 119 14.66 2.17 10.08
C ASP A 119 14.06 1.05 9.20
N GLY A 120 13.00 0.41 9.68
CA GLY A 120 12.20 -0.54 8.90
C GLY A 120 11.55 0.11 7.67
N ILE A 121 10.92 1.27 7.83
CA ILE A 121 10.30 2.06 6.76
C ILE A 121 11.34 2.38 5.67
N GLU A 122 12.50 2.90 6.06
CA GLU A 122 13.59 3.17 5.11
C GLU A 122 14.04 1.92 4.37
N THR A 123 14.38 0.88 5.12
CA THR A 123 14.96 -0.34 4.54
C THR A 123 13.99 -1.01 3.58
N VAL A 124 12.74 -1.18 3.99
CA VAL A 124 11.70 -1.85 3.18
C VAL A 124 11.34 -1.01 1.96
N SER A 125 11.14 0.30 2.12
CA SER A 125 10.78 1.19 1.00
C SER A 125 11.87 1.23 -0.07
N LYS A 126 13.13 1.38 0.35
CA LYS A 126 14.28 1.33 -0.54
C LYS A 126 14.34 0.00 -1.29
N TYR A 127 14.13 -1.11 -0.58
CA TYR A 127 14.17 -2.41 -1.22
C TYR A 127 13.03 -2.60 -2.22
N LEU A 128 11.80 -2.22 -1.87
CA LEU A 128 10.65 -2.26 -2.79
C LEU A 128 10.96 -1.47 -4.06
N LYS A 129 11.49 -0.25 -3.92
CA LYS A 129 11.85 0.57 -5.08
C LYS A 129 12.91 -0.12 -5.96
N LEU A 130 14.03 -0.53 -5.37
CA LEU A 130 15.19 -1.03 -6.13
C LEU A 130 14.99 -2.45 -6.68
N SER A 131 14.30 -3.31 -5.93
CA SER A 131 14.18 -4.73 -6.24
C SER A 131 12.90 -5.09 -6.98
N TYR A 132 11.87 -4.23 -6.93
CA TYR A 132 10.59 -4.44 -7.61
C TYR A 132 10.29 -3.36 -8.63
N ILE A 133 10.00 -2.14 -8.17
CA ILE A 133 9.42 -1.09 -9.02
C ILE A 133 10.39 -0.71 -10.14
N ASN A 134 11.68 -0.50 -9.84
CA ASN A 134 12.70 -0.19 -10.85
C ASN A 134 13.00 -1.35 -11.81
N LYS A 135 12.50 -2.55 -11.53
CA LYS A 135 12.62 -3.72 -12.40
C LYS A 135 11.33 -4.01 -13.18
N GLY A 136 10.38 -3.08 -13.16
CA GLY A 136 9.10 -3.21 -13.86
C GLY A 136 8.02 -3.97 -13.09
N TYR A 137 8.25 -4.32 -11.82
CA TYR A 137 7.19 -4.82 -10.93
C TYR A 137 6.49 -3.64 -10.26
N ASN A 138 5.80 -2.83 -11.06
CA ASN A 138 5.25 -1.52 -10.67
C ASN A 138 3.75 -1.54 -10.37
N THR A 139 3.15 -2.72 -10.21
CA THR A 139 1.76 -2.89 -9.72
C THR A 139 1.73 -3.88 -8.55
N ILE A 140 0.68 -3.81 -7.71
CA ILE A 140 0.50 -4.72 -6.56
C ILE A 140 0.53 -6.18 -7.02
N ALA A 141 -0.14 -6.50 -8.13
CA ALA A 141 -0.15 -7.85 -8.71
C ALA A 141 1.24 -8.32 -9.16
N LEU A 142 2.04 -7.44 -9.78
CA LEU A 142 3.39 -7.77 -10.20
C LEU A 142 4.34 -7.94 -9.01
N ILE A 143 4.19 -7.13 -7.97
CA ILE A 143 4.92 -7.30 -6.71
C ILE A 143 4.56 -8.65 -6.10
N GLN A 144 3.26 -8.95 -5.93
CA GLN A 144 2.78 -10.20 -5.33
C GLN A 144 3.37 -11.43 -6.04
N LYS A 145 3.34 -11.46 -7.38
CA LYS A 145 3.85 -12.56 -8.19
C LYS A 145 5.32 -12.88 -7.90
N ARG A 146 6.11 -11.87 -7.53
CA ARG A 146 7.53 -12.00 -7.17
C ARG A 146 7.76 -12.14 -5.67
N TYR A 147 6.89 -11.54 -4.86
CA TYR A 147 6.99 -11.42 -3.40
C TYR A 147 6.54 -12.71 -2.70
N CYS A 148 5.44 -13.28 -3.16
CA CYS A 148 4.99 -14.58 -2.66
C CYS A 148 5.39 -15.66 -3.66
N THR A 149 6.31 -16.54 -3.26
CA THR A 149 6.72 -17.72 -4.04
C THR A 149 6.32 -19.03 -3.34
N ALA A 150 5.45 -18.95 -2.33
CA ALA A 150 4.92 -20.13 -1.64
C ALA A 150 4.13 -21.02 -2.62
N PRO A 151 3.95 -22.32 -2.32
CA PRO A 151 3.23 -23.23 -3.19
C PRO A 151 1.87 -22.67 -3.56
N VAL A 152 1.58 -22.71 -4.84
CA VAL A 152 0.31 -22.27 -5.41
C VAL A 152 -0.80 -23.14 -4.81
N GLN A 153 -1.74 -22.54 -4.08
CA GLN A 153 -2.95 -23.22 -3.63
C GLN A 153 -4.05 -22.92 -4.66
N ASN A 154 -4.57 -23.96 -5.32
CA ASN A 154 -5.65 -23.84 -6.32
C ASN A 154 -5.35 -22.83 -7.45
N GLY A 155 -4.12 -22.78 -7.96
CA GLY A 155 -3.74 -21.81 -9.00
C GLY A 155 -3.41 -20.40 -8.49
N VAL A 156 -3.61 -20.10 -7.20
CA VAL A 156 -3.34 -18.79 -6.59
C VAL A 156 -2.15 -18.88 -5.62
N THR A 157 -1.18 -18.00 -5.80
CA THR A 157 -0.07 -17.82 -4.85
C THR A 157 -0.51 -16.78 -3.80
N CYS A 158 -0.28 -17.00 -2.50
CA CYS A 158 -0.76 -16.13 -1.40
C CYS A 158 -2.19 -15.58 -1.57
N PRO A 159 -3.23 -16.42 -1.44
CA PRO A 159 -4.62 -15.98 -1.58
C PRO A 159 -4.94 -14.81 -0.64
N GLY A 160 -5.60 -13.77 -1.17
CA GLY A 160 -6.04 -12.59 -0.42
C GLY A 160 -4.99 -11.48 -0.26
N TRP A 161 -3.73 -11.68 -0.68
CA TRP A 161 -2.69 -10.64 -0.53
C TRP A 161 -3.01 -9.40 -1.37
N ILE A 162 -3.29 -9.57 -2.68
CA ILE A 162 -3.61 -8.45 -3.58
C ILE A 162 -4.81 -7.67 -3.05
N SER A 163 -5.93 -8.36 -2.77
CA SER A 163 -7.16 -7.72 -2.32
C SER A 163 -6.98 -6.96 -1.00
N THR A 164 -6.17 -7.48 -0.07
CA THR A 164 -5.96 -6.83 1.23
C THR A 164 -5.00 -5.65 1.13
N VAL A 165 -3.92 -5.76 0.36
CA VAL A 165 -3.00 -4.64 0.12
C VAL A 165 -3.71 -3.52 -0.63
N THR A 166 -4.46 -3.83 -1.68
CA THR A 166 -5.29 -2.83 -2.40
C THR A 166 -6.30 -2.19 -1.46
N LEU A 167 -7.04 -2.98 -0.65
CA LEU A 167 -8.01 -2.45 0.32
C LEU A 167 -7.38 -1.44 1.29
N PHE A 168 -6.25 -1.78 1.92
CA PHE A 168 -5.60 -0.88 2.88
C PHE A 168 -5.02 0.36 2.21
N ARG A 169 -4.46 0.21 1.02
CA ARG A 169 -3.94 1.32 0.25
C ARG A 169 -5.06 2.28 -0.16
N ASP A 170 -6.17 1.76 -0.66
CA ASP A 170 -7.33 2.56 -1.09
C ASP A 170 -7.96 3.30 0.10
N GLN A 171 -8.08 2.66 1.26
CA GLN A 171 -8.53 3.31 2.49
C GLN A 171 -7.64 4.50 2.88
N LEU A 172 -6.32 4.37 2.73
CA LEU A 172 -5.37 5.45 3.00
C LEU A 172 -5.48 6.60 2.01
N LEU A 173 -5.78 6.29 0.74
CA LEU A 173 -5.95 7.27 -0.33
C LEU A 173 -7.36 7.90 -0.32
N GLY A 174 -8.22 7.53 0.64
CA GLY A 174 -9.62 8.00 0.68
C GLY A 174 -10.46 7.48 -0.49
N LEU A 175 -9.99 6.45 -1.19
CA LEU A 175 -10.72 5.80 -2.27
C LEU A 175 -11.76 4.87 -1.64
N SER A 176 -13.03 5.01 -2.05
CA SER A 176 -14.09 4.09 -1.59
C SER A 176 -13.72 2.66 -2.00
N PRO A 177 -13.87 1.65 -1.13
CA PRO A 177 -13.59 0.26 -1.50
C PRO A 177 -14.48 -0.10 -2.68
N ASN A 178 -13.89 -0.35 -3.86
CA ASN A 178 -14.66 -0.84 -4.98
C ASN A 178 -15.04 -2.30 -4.67
N PRO A 179 -16.34 -2.65 -4.50
CA PRO A 179 -16.74 -4.02 -4.20
C PRO A 179 -16.46 -4.99 -5.36
N ASN A 180 -16.12 -4.46 -6.55
CA ASN A 180 -15.77 -5.23 -7.73
C ASN A 180 -14.42 -4.71 -8.29
N PRO A 181 -13.26 -5.28 -7.91
CA PRO A 181 -12.02 -4.96 -8.61
C PRO A 181 -12.23 -5.23 -10.12
N PRO A 182 -11.68 -4.41 -11.02
CA PRO A 182 -11.73 -4.69 -12.45
C PRO A 182 -11.29 -6.14 -12.66
N PRO A 183 -11.98 -6.94 -13.50
CA PRO A 183 -11.46 -8.23 -13.89
C PRO A 183 -10.06 -7.97 -14.40
N THR A 184 -9.05 -8.56 -13.76
CA THR A 184 -7.68 -8.57 -14.29
C THR A 184 -7.78 -9.03 -15.73
N THR A 185 -7.63 -8.10 -16.68
CA THR A 185 -7.49 -8.40 -18.09
C THR A 185 -6.13 -9.03 -18.27
N ALA A 186 -6.03 -10.29 -17.85
CA ALA A 186 -5.11 -11.22 -18.45
C ALA A 186 -5.53 -11.31 -19.91
N THR A 187 -4.84 -10.58 -20.79
CA THR A 187 -4.87 -10.86 -22.21
C THR A 187 -4.29 -12.27 -22.40
N SER A 188 -5.18 -13.25 -22.37
CA SER A 188 -4.94 -14.63 -22.79
C SER A 188 -6.02 -15.01 -23.81
N PRO A 189 -5.71 -15.92 -24.75
CA PRO A 189 -6.42 -16.08 -26.02
C PRO A 189 -7.83 -16.68 -25.84
N PRO A 190 -8.68 -16.67 -26.89
CA PRO A 190 -10.11 -16.96 -26.77
C PRO A 190 -10.34 -18.38 -26.22
N ALA A 191 -11.15 -18.45 -25.16
CA ALA A 191 -11.57 -19.68 -24.51
C ALA A 191 -12.69 -20.37 -25.30
N SER A 192 -12.52 -21.67 -25.53
CA SER A 192 -13.62 -22.58 -25.84
C SER A 192 -14.55 -22.72 -24.62
N SER A 193 -15.84 -22.63 -24.92
CA SER A 193 -17.00 -22.78 -24.04
C SER A 193 -17.01 -24.06 -23.21
N VAL A 194 -17.30 -23.95 -21.90
CA VAL A 194 -18.27 -24.83 -21.21
C VAL A 194 -18.95 -24.09 -20.05
N ASP A 195 -20.26 -24.22 -20.03
CA ASP A 195 -21.29 -23.78 -19.07
C ASP A 195 -21.21 -24.51 -17.71
N SER A 196 -21.60 -23.83 -16.61
CA SER A 196 -22.44 -24.38 -15.53
C SER A 196 -22.58 -23.44 -14.32
N THR A 197 -23.82 -23.05 -14.05
CA THR A 197 -24.53 -23.02 -12.74
C THR A 197 -23.87 -22.32 -11.54
N THR A 198 -24.43 -21.17 -11.14
CA THR A 198 -24.12 -20.45 -9.89
C THR A 198 -25.26 -20.60 -8.87
N THR A 199 -24.96 -21.16 -7.71
CA THR A 199 -25.73 -21.00 -6.47
C THR A 199 -25.11 -19.88 -5.63
N SER A 200 -25.95 -18.98 -5.15
CA SER A 200 -25.62 -17.85 -4.29
C SER A 200 -25.38 -18.30 -2.84
N GLU A 201 -24.24 -17.93 -2.25
CA GLU A 201 -24.06 -17.99 -0.80
C GLU A 201 -23.31 -16.73 -0.32
N THR A 202 -23.98 -16.01 0.57
CA THR A 202 -23.55 -14.78 1.24
C THR A 202 -22.53 -15.10 2.32
N ALA A 203 -21.26 -14.75 2.12
CA ALA A 203 -20.20 -14.93 3.12
C ALA A 203 -19.91 -13.63 3.90
N SER A 204 -20.36 -13.61 5.15
CA SER A 204 -19.95 -12.69 6.22
C SER A 204 -18.45 -12.81 6.50
N SER A 205 -17.67 -11.74 6.33
CA SER A 205 -16.21 -11.74 6.44
C SER A 205 -15.73 -11.62 7.90
N GLY A 206 -15.78 -12.74 8.62
CA GLY A 206 -15.15 -12.94 9.94
C GLY A 206 -13.94 -13.88 9.93
N GLY A 207 -13.22 -13.97 8.82
CA GLY A 207 -12.18 -14.98 8.57
C GLY A 207 -10.80 -14.63 9.11
N LYS A 208 -10.32 -15.43 10.07
CA LYS A 208 -9.00 -15.36 10.71
C LYS A 208 -7.90 -15.87 9.76
N TYR A 209 -7.06 -14.98 9.21
CA TYR A 209 -5.87 -15.37 8.43
C TYR A 209 -4.62 -15.43 9.33
N TRP A 210 -4.23 -16.63 9.78
CA TRP A 210 -3.10 -16.84 10.69
C TRP A 210 -1.79 -17.32 10.01
N TRP A 211 -1.65 -17.26 8.68
CA TRP A 211 -0.56 -18.00 8.01
C TRP A 211 0.19 -17.31 6.84
N ILE A 212 0.17 -15.99 6.68
CA ILE A 212 1.08 -15.33 5.72
C ILE A 212 2.41 -14.95 6.41
N ALA A 213 3.02 -15.88 7.14
CA ALA A 213 4.35 -15.68 7.72
C ALA A 213 5.50 -16.00 6.73
N GLY A 214 5.20 -16.31 5.46
CA GLY A 214 6.17 -16.92 4.54
C GLY A 214 6.79 -16.02 3.48
N ALA A 215 6.30 -14.79 3.26
CA ALA A 215 6.73 -14.00 2.10
C ALA A 215 7.95 -13.11 2.36
N GLY A 216 8.09 -12.55 3.59
CA GLY A 216 9.26 -11.76 3.98
C GLY A 216 10.57 -12.56 4.13
N ALA A 217 10.48 -13.89 4.29
CA ALA A 217 11.59 -14.79 4.60
C ALA A 217 12.53 -15.07 3.40
N LEU A 218 11.97 -15.22 2.19
CA LEU A 218 12.71 -15.80 1.06
C LEU A 218 13.56 -14.78 0.28
N ILE A 219 13.33 -13.49 0.47
CA ILE A 219 13.75 -12.48 -0.52
C ILE A 219 15.03 -11.77 -0.14
N ALA A 220 15.32 -11.72 1.14
CA ALA A 220 16.37 -10.88 1.62
C ALA A 220 17.73 -11.65 1.66
N LEU A 221 17.71 -12.98 1.49
CA LEU A 221 18.87 -13.83 1.17
C LEU A 221 19.64 -13.35 -0.09
N GLY A 222 18.95 -12.84 -1.11
CA GLY A 222 19.59 -12.31 -2.32
C GLY A 222 20.36 -11.00 -2.10
N TRP A 223 19.92 -10.17 -1.15
CA TRP A 223 20.53 -8.86 -0.88
C TRP A 223 21.81 -8.97 -0.03
N LEU A 224 21.81 -9.86 0.98
CA LEU A 224 22.99 -10.09 1.83
C LEU A 224 24.15 -10.73 1.04
N LEU A 225 23.84 -11.65 0.12
CA LEU A 225 24.84 -12.29 -0.75
C LEU A 225 25.46 -11.31 -1.75
N GLY A 226 24.74 -10.26 -2.15
CA GLY A 226 25.25 -9.17 -2.99
C GLY A 226 26.23 -8.24 -2.26
N ARG A 227 26.03 -7.99 -0.95
CA ARG A 227 26.94 -7.17 -0.13
C ARG A 227 28.29 -7.86 0.10
N LYS A 228 28.31 -9.18 0.30
CA LYS A 228 29.56 -9.95 0.46
C LYS A 228 30.43 -10.00 -0.80
N ARG A 229 29.89 -9.77 -2.00
CA ARG A 229 30.65 -9.80 -3.27
C ARG A 229 31.27 -8.46 -3.68
N ARG A 230 30.88 -7.33 -3.08
CA ARG A 230 31.47 -6.01 -3.37
C ARG A 230 32.52 -5.54 -2.35
N ALA A 231 32.86 -6.40 -1.40
CA ALA A 231 33.89 -6.16 -0.39
C ALA A 231 35.14 -7.04 -0.60
N ARG A 232 35.39 -7.49 -1.83
CA ARG A 232 36.61 -8.16 -2.26
C ARG A 232 37.13 -7.53 -3.53
#